data_AF-A0A2P7QE56-F1
#
_entry.id   AF-A0A2P7QE56-F1
#
_cell.length_a   1.000
_cell.length_b   1.000
_cell.length_c   1.000
_cell.angle_alpha   90.00
_cell.angle_beta   90.00
_cell.angle_gamma   90.00
#
_symmetry.space_group_name_H-M   'P 1'
#
loop_
_entity.id
_entity.type
_entity.pdbx_description
1 polymer ?
#
loop_
_entity_poly.entity_id
_entity_poly.type
_entity_poly.pdbx_seq_one_letter_code
_entity_poly.pdbx_strand_id
1 'polypeptide(L)'
;MPRTRALSPHARIVLAVLLEARGAWSHGYELARLADVKSGTLYPLLIRLEAQGYLEAEWQQPPEGGRPPRHAYRLTASGVQLARANPAGQPAAQASRRREATL
;
A
#
# COMPACT_ATOMS: atom_id res chain seq x y z
N MET A 1 -14.59 6.18 -24.48
CA MET A 1 -14.71 6.25 -23.00
C MET A 1 -13.64 5.36 -22.40
N PRO A 2 -12.66 5.89 -21.64
CA PRO A 2 -11.69 5.02 -20.99
C PRO A 2 -12.43 4.14 -19.98
N ARG A 3 -12.28 2.82 -20.10
CA ARG A 3 -12.85 1.88 -19.14
C ARG A 3 -12.14 2.09 -17.80
N THR A 4 -12.82 2.64 -16.82
CA THR A 4 -12.34 2.72 -15.43
C THR A 4 -12.23 1.29 -14.90
N ARG A 5 -11.04 0.69 -15.04
CA ARG A 5 -10.78 -0.62 -14.46
C ARG A 5 -10.73 -0.48 -12.95
N ALA A 6 -11.41 -1.39 -12.25
CA ALA A 6 -11.33 -1.48 -10.79
C ALA A 6 -9.87 -1.65 -10.33
N LEU A 7 -9.52 -1.07 -9.19
CA LEU A 7 -8.21 -1.25 -8.58
C LEU A 7 -7.94 -2.73 -8.28
N SER A 8 -6.70 -3.17 -8.54
CA SER A 8 -6.28 -4.53 -8.21
C SER A 8 -6.31 -4.77 -6.69
N PRO A 9 -6.43 -6.04 -6.23
CA PRO A 9 -6.38 -6.36 -4.80
C PRO A 9 -5.12 -5.81 -4.12
N HIS A 10 -3.94 -6.01 -4.73
CA HIS A 10 -2.67 -5.47 -4.23
C HIS A 10 -2.69 -3.94 -4.10
N ALA A 11 -3.31 -3.22 -5.05
CA ALA A 11 -3.43 -1.77 -4.96
C ALA A 11 -4.28 -1.34 -3.76
N ARG A 12 -5.39 -2.02 -3.50
CA ARG A 12 -6.25 -1.72 -2.34
C ARG A 12 -5.54 -1.99 -1.00
N ILE A 13 -4.77 -3.08 -0.92
CA ILE A 13 -3.99 -3.40 0.29
C ILE A 13 -2.92 -2.34 0.53
N VAL A 14 -2.13 -1.97 -0.49
CA VAL A 14 -1.09 -0.94 -0.36
C VAL A 14 -1.68 0.41 0.06
N LEU A 15 -2.82 0.80 -0.54
CA LEU A 15 -3.54 2.02 -0.15
C LEU A 15 -4.06 1.96 1.29
N ALA A 16 -4.52 0.79 1.77
CA ALA A 16 -4.95 0.60 3.14
C ALA A 16 -3.79 0.76 4.14
N VAL A 17 -2.64 0.13 3.88
CA VAL A 17 -1.44 0.27 4.71
C VAL A 17 -0.99 1.74 4.81
N LEU A 18 -0.97 2.46 3.68
CA LEU A 18 -0.62 3.88 3.66
C LEU A 18 -1.67 4.76 4.37
N LEU A 19 -2.95 4.37 4.34
CA LEU A 19 -4.02 5.07 5.04
C LEU A 19 -3.91 4.90 6.56
N GLU A 20 -3.51 3.72 7.02
CA GLU A 20 -3.22 3.42 8.42
C GLU A 20 -2.03 4.21 8.97
N ALA A 21 -1.06 4.58 8.12
CA ALA A 21 0.07 5.42 8.48
C ALA A 21 -0.32 6.90 8.76
N ARG A 22 -1.58 7.30 8.53
CA ARG A 22 -2.14 8.64 8.87
C ARG A 22 -1.30 9.83 8.36
N GLY A 23 -0.70 9.68 7.18
CA GLY A 23 0.11 10.73 6.54
C GLY A 23 1.60 10.69 6.93
N ALA A 24 2.01 9.76 7.79
CA ALA A 24 3.41 9.46 7.99
C ALA A 24 4.04 8.85 6.73
N TRP A 25 5.32 9.16 6.52
CA TRP A 25 6.10 8.59 5.43
C TRP A 25 6.36 7.10 5.65
N SER A 26 6.10 6.29 4.61
CA SER A 26 6.31 4.84 4.63
C SER A 26 7.34 4.42 3.58
N HIS A 27 8.32 3.60 3.96
CA HIS A 27 9.37 3.18 3.03
C HIS A 27 8.90 2.04 2.13
N GLY A 28 9.30 2.05 0.85
CA GLY A 28 8.84 1.05 -0.12
C GLY A 28 9.09 -0.41 0.30
N TYR A 29 10.22 -0.70 0.96
CA TYR A 29 10.50 -2.03 1.49
C TYR A 29 9.54 -2.45 2.61
N GLU A 30 9.19 -1.52 3.50
CA GLU A 30 8.24 -1.79 4.59
C GLU A 30 6.83 -2.00 4.03
N LEU A 31 6.43 -1.21 3.05
CA LEU A 31 5.16 -1.40 2.32
C LEU A 31 5.07 -2.78 1.67
N ALA A 32 6.16 -3.28 1.09
CA ALA A 32 6.20 -4.63 0.51
C ALA A 32 5.91 -5.70 1.56
N ARG A 33 6.48 -5.53 2.76
CA ARG A 33 6.32 -6.46 3.88
C ARG A 33 4.92 -6.39 4.49
N LEU A 34 4.42 -5.18 4.78
CA LEU A 34 3.12 -4.97 5.41
C LEU A 34 1.97 -5.37 4.50
N ALA A 35 2.08 -5.11 3.20
CA ALA A 35 1.06 -5.46 2.22
C ALA A 35 1.16 -6.90 1.70
N ASP A 36 2.19 -7.66 2.10
CA ASP A 36 2.54 -8.98 1.54
C ASP A 36 2.59 -8.99 0.00
N VAL A 37 3.24 -7.96 -0.57
CA VAL A 37 3.35 -7.76 -2.02
C VAL A 37 4.82 -7.84 -2.44
N LYS A 38 5.10 -8.70 -3.42
CA LYS A 38 6.45 -8.83 -3.99
C LYS A 38 6.92 -7.50 -4.59
N SER A 39 8.20 -7.18 -4.41
CA SER A 39 8.83 -5.94 -4.92
C SER A 39 8.57 -5.69 -6.42
N GLY A 40 8.65 -6.73 -7.26
CA GLY A 40 8.40 -6.62 -8.70
C GLY A 40 6.96 -6.22 -9.07
N THR A 41 6.01 -6.36 -8.13
CA THR A 41 4.64 -5.88 -8.26
C THR A 41 4.45 -4.54 -7.56
N LEU A 42 5.08 -4.36 -6.39
CA LEU A 42 4.93 -3.16 -5.58
C LEU A 42 5.47 -1.91 -6.28
N TYR A 43 6.72 -1.92 -6.74
CA TYR A 43 7.33 -0.69 -7.25
C TYR A 43 6.66 -0.15 -8.52
N PRO A 44 6.30 -0.99 -9.52
CA PRO A 44 5.51 -0.52 -10.66
C PRO A 44 4.09 -0.06 -10.29
N LEU A 45 3.54 -0.51 -9.16
CA LEU A 45 2.28 0.00 -8.62
C LEU A 45 2.47 1.39 -7.98
N LEU A 46 3.48 1.56 -7.11
CA LEU A 46 3.79 2.83 -6.45
C LEU A 46 4.07 3.94 -7.48
N ILE A 47 4.89 3.65 -8.49
CA ILE A 47 5.20 4.59 -9.59
C ILE A 47 3.93 5.04 -10.30
N ARG A 48 2.99 4.12 -10.58
CA ARG A 48 1.73 4.48 -11.24
C ARG A 48 0.82 5.32 -10.36
N LEU A 49 0.74 5.01 -9.07
CA LEU A 49 -0.09 5.78 -8.12
C LEU A 49 0.47 7.18 -7.90
N GLU A 50 1.80 7.32 -7.83
CA GLU A 50 2.51 8.60 -7.79
C GLU A 50 2.25 9.41 -9.07
N ALA A 51 2.45 8.82 -10.26
CA ALA A 51 2.20 9.47 -11.54
C ALA A 51 0.74 9.91 -11.73
N GLN A 52 -0.20 9.26 -11.03
CA GLN A 52 -1.62 9.63 -11.00
C GLN A 52 -1.96 10.66 -9.92
N GLY A 53 -0.97 11.13 -9.15
CA GLY A 53 -1.14 12.12 -8.10
C GLY A 53 -1.78 11.60 -6.81
N TYR A 54 -1.82 10.27 -6.60
CA TYR A 54 -2.34 9.67 -5.38
C TYR A 54 -1.29 9.51 -4.28
N LEU A 55 -0.01 9.49 -4.65
CA LEU A 55 1.11 9.43 -3.71
C LEU A 55 2.02 10.63 -3.90
N GLU A 56 2.61 11.08 -2.81
CA GLU A 56 3.86 11.81 -2.82
C GLU A 56 5.00 10.81 -2.57
N ALA A 57 6.14 11.07 -3.21
CA ALA A 57 7.36 10.29 -3.01
C ALA A 57 8.55 11.22 -2.76
N GLU A 58 9.41 10.84 -1.82
CA GLU A 58 10.66 11.56 -1.56
C GLU A 58 11.80 10.59 -1.23
N TRP A 59 13.03 11.03 -1.51
CA TRP A 59 14.22 10.32 -1.04
C TRP A 59 14.55 10.77 0.38
N GLN A 60 14.50 9.84 1.33
CA GLN A 60 14.89 10.08 2.71
C GLN A 60 16.29 9.54 2.99
N GLN A 61 17.11 10.35 3.65
CA GLN A 61 18.39 9.92 4.17
C GLN A 61 18.17 8.99 5.37
N PRO A 62 18.91 7.87 5.47
CA PRO A 62 18.84 7.01 6.63
C PRO A 62 19.43 7.72 7.86
N PRO A 63 18.88 7.48 9.06
CA PRO A 63 19.38 8.11 10.29
C PRO A 63 20.79 7.67 10.67
N GLU A 64 21.18 6.45 10.28
CA GLU A 64 22.54 5.94 10.43
C GLU A 64 23.29 6.11 9.10
N GLY A 65 24.39 6.87 9.15
CA GLY A 65 25.24 7.14 7.99
C GLY A 65 25.75 5.86 7.31
N GLY A 66 25.90 5.91 5.99
CA GLY A 66 26.50 4.83 5.19
C GLY A 66 25.50 3.93 4.45
N ARG A 67 24.19 4.14 4.61
CA ARG A 67 23.18 3.48 3.75
C ARG A 67 22.72 4.43 2.65
N PRO A 68 22.38 3.91 1.45
CA PRO A 68 21.82 4.76 0.40
C PRO A 68 20.46 5.35 0.83
N PRO A 69 20.09 6.52 0.31
CA PRO A 69 18.75 7.08 0.47
C PRO A 69 17.66 6.06 0.11
N ARG A 70 16.50 6.15 0.75
CA ARG A 70 15.36 5.27 0.50
C ARG A 70 14.17 6.09 0.04
N HIS A 71 13.45 5.57 -0.95
CA HIS A 71 12.16 6.14 -1.32
C HIS A 71 11.14 5.93 -0.19
N ALA A 72 10.55 7.04 0.23
CA ALA A 72 9.42 7.08 1.13
C ALA A 72 8.19 7.59 0.38
N TYR A 73 7.03 7.08 0.74
CA TYR A 73 5.75 7.39 0.12
C TYR A 73 4.72 7.79 1.17
N ARG A 74 3.82 8.70 0.81
CA ARG A 74 2.62 9.02 1.60
C ARG A 74 1.43 9.30 0.68
N LEU A 75 0.22 9.15 1.19
CA LEU A 75 -0.98 9.50 0.44
C LEU A 75 -1.10 11.02 0.31
N THR A 76 -1.45 11.49 -0.89
CA THR A 76 -2.01 12.83 -1.08
C THR A 76 -3.46 12.88 -0.59
N ALA A 77 -4.07 14.06 -0.58
CA ALA A 77 -5.50 14.21 -0.28
C ALA A 77 -6.40 13.38 -1.22
N SER A 78 -6.07 13.31 -2.52
CA SER A 78 -6.78 12.47 -3.49
C SER A 78 -6.50 10.98 -3.26
N GLY A 79 -5.27 10.61 -2.86
CA GLY A 79 -4.91 9.25 -2.48
C GLY A 79 -5.71 8.74 -1.27
N VAL A 80 -5.93 9.59 -0.27
CA VAL A 80 -6.78 9.28 0.89
C VAL A 80 -8.22 9.01 0.46
N GLN A 81 -8.78 9.84 -0.43
CA GLN A 81 -10.13 9.63 -0.95
C GLN A 81 -10.22 8.32 -1.75
N LEU A 82 -9.23 8.04 -2.59
CA LEU A 82 -9.15 6.80 -3.36
C LEU A 82 -9.11 5.56 -2.45
N ALA A 83 -8.24 5.58 -1.42
CA ALA A 83 -8.10 4.50 -0.46
C ALA A 83 -9.41 4.22 0.29
N ARG A 84 -10.10 5.27 0.75
CA ARG A 84 -11.39 5.14 1.44
C ARG A 84 -12.50 4.61 0.53
N ALA A 85 -12.52 5.02 -0.73
CA ALA A 85 -13.50 4.54 -1.72
C ALA A 85 -13.22 3.09 -2.18
N ASN A 86 -12.00 2.58 -1.96
CA ASN A 86 -11.57 1.26 -2.41
C ASN A 86 -10.88 0.50 -1.26
N PRO A 87 -11.62 0.15 -0.20
CA PRO A 87 -11.04 -0.57 0.91
C PRO A 87 -10.38 -1.86 0.44
N ALA A 88 -9.31 -2.27 1.12
CA ALA A 88 -8.84 -3.65 1.02
C ALA A 88 -10.05 -4.54 1.31
N GLY A 89 -10.42 -5.39 0.35
CA GLY A 89 -11.49 -6.35 0.60
C GLY A 89 -11.15 -7.09 1.88
N GLN A 90 -12.13 -7.23 2.79
CA GLN A 90 -11.90 -7.95 4.04
C GLN A 90 -11.14 -9.23 3.72
N PRO A 91 -9.93 -9.46 4.29
CA PRO A 91 -9.38 -10.80 4.24
C PRO A 91 -10.49 -11.67 4.78
N ALA A 92 -10.94 -12.65 3.99
CA ALA A 92 -12.10 -13.46 4.30
C ALA A 92 -12.08 -13.78 5.80
N ALA A 93 -13.00 -13.17 6.56
CA ALA A 93 -13.13 -13.32 8.01
C ALA A 93 -13.67 -14.72 8.36
N GLN A 94 -13.26 -15.74 7.59
CA GLN A 94 -13.93 -17.02 7.43
C GLN A 94 -12.98 -18.19 7.17
N ALA A 95 -11.65 -18.01 7.20
CA ALA A 95 -10.71 -19.15 7.16
C ALA A 95 -10.43 -19.77 8.54
N SER A 96 -10.62 -19.02 9.63
CA SER A 96 -10.33 -19.51 11.01
C SER A 96 -11.57 -19.74 11.88
N ARG A 97 -12.79 -19.52 11.37
CA ARG A 97 -14.00 -20.20 11.89
C ARG A 97 -14.13 -21.62 11.33
N ARG A 98 -12.99 -22.26 11.08
CA ARG A 98 -12.90 -23.69 10.78
C ARG A 98 -12.60 -24.40 12.10
N ARG A 99 -13.65 -24.52 12.92
CA ARG A 99 -13.94 -25.64 13.84
C ARG A 99 -12.69 -26.18 14.57
N GLU A 100 -12.36 -25.78 15.80
CA GLU A 100 -13.19 -25.94 17.02
C GLU A 100 -14.43 -26.81 16.78
N ALA A 101 -14.18 -28.09 16.53
CA ALA A 101 -15.07 -29.21 16.79
C ALA A 101 -14.44 -30.46 16.15
N THR A 102 -13.61 -31.19 16.88
CA THR A 102 -13.57 -32.67 16.89
C THR A 102 -12.76 -33.11 18.10
N LEU A 103 -13.49 -33.60 19.11
CA LEU A 103 -13.17 -34.56 20.18
C LEU A 103 -11.94 -34.29 21.08
#